data_AF-X1V7P9-F1
#
_entry.id   AF-X1V7P9-F1
#
_cell.length_a   1.000
_cell.length_b   1.000
_cell.length_c   1.000
_cell.angle_alpha   90.00
_cell.angle_beta   90.00
_cell.angle_gamma   90.00
#
_symmetry.space_group_name_H-M   'P 1'
#
loop_
_entity.id
_entity.type
_entity.pdbx_description
1 polymer ?
#
loop_
_entity_poly.entity_id
_entity_poly.type
_entity_poly.pdbx_seq_one_letter_code
_entity_poly.pdbx_strand_id
1 'polypeptide(L)' 'TSLSYGNRGERYVHIEVGHAGQNIYLQATALGLATVAIGAFNDEQVREVLQLDKQYKPLYIMPVGESARD' A
#
# COMPACT_ATOMS: atom_id res chain seq x y z
N THR A 1 11.81 4.87 -9.89
CA THR A 1 11.03 4.34 -11.02
C THR A 1 10.85 5.36 -12.14
N SER A 2 10.26 6.55 -11.92
CA SER A 2 10.07 7.53 -13.01
C SER A 2 11.35 8.15 -13.59
N LEU A 3 12.42 8.28 -12.78
CA LEU A 3 13.73 8.73 -13.26
C LEU A 3 14.34 7.80 -14.32
N SER A 4 14.00 6.51 -14.29
CA SER A 4 14.55 5.49 -15.19
C SER A 4 13.63 5.15 -16.36
N TYR A 5 12.30 5.32 -16.19
CA TYR A 5 11.29 4.85 -17.15
C TYR A 5 10.40 5.96 -17.72
N GLY A 6 10.65 7.23 -17.37
CA GLY A 6 9.84 8.36 -17.80
C GLY A 6 8.36 8.15 -17.49
N ASN A 7 7.50 8.38 -18.48
CA ASN A 7 6.04 8.24 -18.34
C ASN A 7 5.57 6.82 -18.01
N ARG A 8 6.38 5.78 -18.26
CA ARG A 8 6.04 4.40 -17.86
C ARG A 8 6.27 4.15 -16.38
N GLY A 9 7.01 5.03 -15.70
CA GLY A 9 7.34 4.90 -14.29
C GLY A 9 6.10 4.80 -13.40
N GLU A 10 5.06 5.59 -13.67
CA GLU A 10 3.81 5.57 -12.89
C GLU A 10 3.13 4.20 -12.96
N ARG A 11 3.03 3.62 -14.16
CA ARG A 11 2.49 2.27 -14.35
C ARG A 11 3.28 1.23 -13.56
N TYR A 12 4.61 1.31 -13.59
CA TYR A 12 5.45 0.36 -12.87
C TYR A 12 5.35 0.52 -11.35
N VAL A 13 5.21 1.74 -10.83
CA VAL A 13 4.95 1.95 -9.40
C VAL A 13 3.66 1.24 -8.97
N HIS A 14 2.60 1.29 -9.77
CA HIS A 14 1.35 0.60 -9.44
C HIS A 14 1.47 -0.94 -9.50
N ILE A 15 2.29 -1.46 -10.42
CA ILE A 15 2.58 -2.91 -10.46
C ILE A 15 3.43 -3.33 -9.25
N GLU A 16 4.47 -2.56 -8.94
CA GLU A 16 5.37 -2.80 -7.81
C GLU A 16 4.61 -2.77 -6.47
N VAL A 17 3.73 -1.78 -6.27
CA VAL A 17 2.95 -1.69 -5.03
C VAL A 17 1.92 -2.82 -4.92
N GLY A 18 1.37 -3.30 -6.04
CA GLY A 18 0.51 -4.49 -6.08
C GLY A 18 1.25 -5.76 -5.65
N HIS A 19 2.46 -5.97 -6.15
CA HIS A 19 3.31 -7.09 -5.72
C HIS A 19 3.68 -7.01 -4.23
N ALA A 20 4.04 -5.82 -3.75
CA ALA A 20 4.33 -5.61 -2.33
C ALA A 20 3.08 -5.87 -1.46
N GLY A 21 1.91 -5.40 -1.87
CA GLY A 21 0.64 -5.65 -1.20
C GLY A 21 0.31 -7.15 -1.12
N GLN A 22 0.52 -7.91 -2.18
CA GLN A 22 0.30 -9.36 -2.16
C GLN A 22 1.23 -10.08 -1.18
N ASN A 23 2.49 -9.65 -1.08
CA ASN A 23 3.40 -10.21 -0.07
C ASN A 23 2.90 -9.94 1.36
N ILE A 24 2.36 -8.75 1.62
CA ILE A 24 1.76 -8.42 2.93
C ILE A 24 0.56 -9.32 3.22
N TYR A 25 -0.32 -9.56 2.24
CA TYR A 25 -1.42 -10.53 2.39
C TYR A 25 -0.92 -11.92 2.76
N LEU A 26 0.07 -12.45 2.04
CA LEU A 26 0.61 -13.79 2.29
C LEU A 26 1.24 -13.90 3.68
N GLN A 27 1.95 -12.86 4.14
CA GLN A 27 2.54 -12.83 5.47
C GLN A 27 1.48 -12.71 6.57
N ALA A 28 0.46 -11.87 6.37
CA ALA A 28 -0.66 -11.77 7.31
C ALA A 28 -1.32 -13.14 7.48
N THR A 29 -1.67 -13.81 6.38
CA THR A 29 -2.25 -15.16 6.40
C THR A 29 -1.35 -16.17 7.11
N ALA A 30 -0.04 -16.18 6.82
CA ALA A 30 0.91 -17.09 7.45
C ALA A 30 1.02 -16.91 8.98
N LEU A 31 0.77 -15.69 9.46
CA LEU A 31 0.77 -15.33 10.89
C LEU A 31 -0.59 -15.52 11.57
N GLY A 32 -1.61 -16.02 10.85
CA GLY A 32 -2.99 -16.10 11.36
C GLY A 32 -3.68 -14.75 11.53
N LEU A 33 -3.18 -13.72 10.82
CA LEU A 33 -3.74 -12.37 10.78
C LEU A 33 -4.54 -12.15 9.50
N ALA A 34 -5.35 -11.10 9.49
CA ALA A 34 -6.05 -10.62 8.31
C ALA A 34 -5.61 -9.20 7.96
N THR A 35 -5.67 -8.87 6.66
CA THR A 35 -5.41 -7.54 6.13
C THR A 35 -6.30 -7.28 4.92
N VAL A 36 -6.45 -6.01 4.52
CA VAL A 36 -7.09 -5.64 3.26
C VAL A 36 -6.37 -4.47 2.60
N ALA A 37 -6.17 -4.49 1.28
CA ALA A 37 -5.67 -3.34 0.54
C ALA A 37 -6.80 -2.32 0.33
N ILE A 38 -6.64 -1.13 0.90
CA ILE A 38 -7.56 0.01 0.73
C ILE A 38 -6.89 1.03 -0.17
N GLY A 39 -7.46 1.25 -1.35
CA GLY A 39 -7.01 2.27 -2.32
C GLY A 39 -7.86 3.55 -2.32
N ALA A 40 -8.97 3.56 -1.59
CA ALA A 40 -9.87 4.72 -1.50
C ALA A 40 -9.77 5.34 -0.10
N PHE A 41 -9.06 6.46 0.00
CA PHE A 41 -8.88 7.25 1.22
C PHE A 41 -8.61 8.72 0.84
N ASN A 42 -8.51 9.61 1.83
CA ASN A 42 -8.10 10.99 1.58
C ASN A 42 -6.58 11.09 1.61
N ASP A 43 -5.95 11.21 0.45
CA ASP A 43 -4.50 11.28 0.28
C ASP A 43 -3.85 12.35 1.16
N GLU A 44 -4.46 13.53 1.23
CA GLU A 44 -3.90 14.68 1.95
C GLU A 44 -3.96 14.47 3.47
N GLN A 45 -5.10 13.99 3.99
CA GLN A 45 -5.22 13.67 5.42
C GLN A 45 -4.22 12.58 5.83
N VAL A 46 -4.05 11.54 5.02
CA VAL A 46 -3.08 10.47 5.30
C VAL A 46 -1.65 11.02 5.27
N ARG A 47 -1.33 11.86 4.30
CA ARG A 47 -0.03 12.53 4.19
C ARG A 47 0.26 13.39 5.43
N GLU A 48 -0.71 14.17 5.89
CA GLU A 48 -0.58 15.02 7.07
C GLU A 48 -0.42 14.21 8.36
N VAL A 49 -1.26 13.19 8.58
CA VAL A 49 -1.20 12.33 9.77
C VAL A 49 0.13 11.60 9.86
N LEU A 50 0.66 11.14 8.72
CA LEU A 50 1.96 10.45 8.64
C LEU A 50 3.16 11.41 8.53
N GLN A 51 2.92 12.74 8.54
CA GLN A 51 3.96 13.78 8.41
C GLN A 51 4.85 13.59 7.18
N LEU A 52 4.26 13.16 6.06
CA LEU A 52 4.97 12.90 4.83
C LEU A 52 5.20 14.19 4.02
N ASP A 53 6.39 14.31 3.45
CA ASP A 53 6.67 15.36 2.46
C ASP A 53 5.70 15.32 1.29
N LYS A 54 5.44 16.48 0.69
CA LYS A 54 4.51 16.65 -0.45
C LYS A 54 4.83 15.78 -1.68
N GLN A 55 6.06 15.30 -1.79
CA GLN A 55 6.48 14.42 -2.88
C GLN A 55 5.99 12.97 -2.73
N TYR A 56 5.63 12.55 -1.51
CA TYR A 56 5.12 11.22 -1.24
C TYR A 56 3.61 11.18 -1.41
N LYS A 57 3.14 10.26 -2.26
CA LYS A 57 1.73 9.99 -2.48
C LYS A 57 1.42 8.58 -1.95
N PRO A 58 0.63 8.45 -0.88
CA PRO A 58 0.19 7.14 -0.41
C PRO A 58 -0.61 6.42 -1.50
N LEU A 59 -0.36 5.12 -1.71
CA LEU A 59 -1.06 4.31 -2.73
C LEU A 59 -1.99 3.27 -2.11
N TYR A 60 -1.62 2.72 -0.95
CA TYR A 60 -2.43 1.79 -0.18
C TYR A 60 -2.38 2.11 1.30
N ILE A 61 -3.47 1.80 1.98
CA ILE A 61 -3.52 1.55 3.42
C ILE A 61 -3.84 0.07 3.61
N MET A 62 -3.10 -0.61 4.46
CA MET A 62 -3.28 -2.04 4.76
C MET A 62 -3.39 -2.25 6.27
N PRO A 63 -4.60 -2.15 6.87
CA PRO A 63 -4.79 -2.45 8.27
C PRO A 63 -4.57 -3.95 8.52
N VAL A 64 -3.89 -4.29 9.61
CA VAL A 64 -3.63 -5.67 10.02
C VAL A 64 -4.30 -5.93 11.36
N GLY A 65 -4.99 -7.05 11.49
CA GLY A 65 -5.67 -7.44 12.72
C GLY A 65 -5.83 -8.95 12.87
N GLU A 66 -6.43 -9.39 13.98
CA GLU A 66 -6.79 -10.80 14.17
C GLU A 66 -7.74 -11.25 13.05
N SER A 67 -7.48 -12.44 12.49
CA SER A 67 -8.46 -13.06 11.59
C SER A 67 -9.74 -13.38 12.36
N ALA A 68 -10.88 -13.30 11.68
CA ALA A 68 -12.12 -13.80 12.26
C ALA A 68 -11.92 -15.26 12.69
N ARG A 69 -12.28 -15.57 13.94
CA ARG A 69 -12.31 -16.95 14.42
C ARG A 69 -13.48 -17.65 13.74
N ASP A 70 -13.24 -18.87 13.28
CA ASP A 70 -14.32 -19.81 12.93
C ASP A 70 -15.14 -20.18 14.19
#